data_AF-A0A0D9NI40-F1
#
_entry.id   AF-A0A0D9NI40-F1
#
_cell.length_a   1.000
_cell.length_b   1.000
_cell.length_c   1.000
_cell.angle_alpha   90.00
_cell.angle_beta   90.00
_cell.angle_gamma   90.00
#
_symmetry.space_group_name_H-M   'P 1'
#
loop_
_entity.id
_entity.type
_entity.pdbx_description
1 polymer ?
#
loop_
_entity_poly.entity_id
_entity_poly.type
_entity_poly.pdbx_seq_one_letter_code
_entity_poly.pdbx_strand_id
1 'polypeptide(L)'
;MEVSDGSRLQDHKLSAIDLHPGNVAFAQPGPAHINNFLIEPPPEHEIRRKDELPTPAHLPQRVCEPQDVGFGPGVVKILDFGHSFRPVNGAVYPATVFPSGTPRPPELLSGQKAATLPFKADSWYLGQLIYFILTHGWCLFPSSIGSDSEDALEEYKDRLTQLHNGQDNLMNQLPLSVKEHFTPYVLALLEIQPQMRLSISDLRWDKLFMETAITL
;
A
#
# COMPACT_ATOMS: atom_id res chain seq x y z
N MET A 1 -25.53 -1.77 1.71
CA MET A 1 -24.43 -2.42 2.44
C MET A 1 -23.36 -1.36 2.61
N GLU A 2 -23.33 -0.70 3.78
CA GLU A 2 -22.46 0.45 4.02
C GLU A 2 -21.01 0.01 4.19
N VAL A 3 -20.12 0.77 3.56
CA VAL A 3 -18.69 0.50 3.39
C VAL A 3 -17.93 1.18 4.53
N SER A 4 -17.00 0.46 5.16
CA SER A 4 -16.21 0.94 6.29
C SER A 4 -14.84 1.47 5.85
N ASP A 5 -14.60 2.73 6.18
CA ASP A 5 -13.29 3.36 6.41
C ASP A 5 -12.45 2.47 7.34
N GLY A 6 -11.15 2.30 7.09
CA GLY A 6 -10.26 1.45 7.90
C GLY A 6 -10.23 1.81 9.39
N SER A 7 -10.46 3.08 9.72
CA SER A 7 -10.63 3.52 11.11
C SER A 7 -11.90 2.95 11.78
N ARG A 8 -12.97 2.74 11.00
CA ARG A 8 -14.23 2.14 11.46
C ARG A 8 -14.11 0.64 11.72
N LEU A 9 -13.17 -0.06 11.09
CA LEU A 9 -12.94 -1.49 11.38
C LEU A 9 -12.52 -1.69 12.83
N GLN A 10 -11.58 -0.87 13.32
CA GLN A 10 -11.14 -0.92 14.71
C GLN A 10 -12.24 -0.46 15.68
N ASP A 11 -13.11 0.48 15.29
CA ASP A 11 -14.29 0.84 16.09
C ASP A 11 -15.27 -0.35 16.24
N HIS A 12 -15.34 -1.23 15.24
CA HIS A 12 -16.08 -2.50 15.31
C HIS A 12 -15.27 -3.65 15.93
N LYS A 13 -14.05 -3.38 16.42
CA LYS A 13 -13.08 -4.35 16.94
C LYS A 13 -12.70 -5.43 15.92
N LEU A 14 -12.69 -5.11 14.63
CA LEU A 14 -12.23 -5.98 13.56
C LEU A 14 -10.81 -5.58 13.16
N SER A 15 -9.91 -6.56 13.09
CA SER A 15 -8.57 -6.38 12.54
C SER A 15 -8.54 -6.90 11.11
N ALA A 16 -8.04 -6.09 10.17
CA ALA A 16 -8.02 -6.44 8.75
C ALA A 16 -6.95 -7.50 8.46
N ILE A 17 -5.77 -7.31 9.07
CA ILE A 17 -4.53 -8.09 9.03
C ILE A 17 -3.93 -8.42 7.66
N ASP A 18 -4.55 -7.94 6.58
CA ASP A 18 -4.07 -8.12 5.21
C ASP A 18 -4.22 -6.83 4.39
N LEU A 19 -3.77 -5.70 4.96
CA LEU A 19 -3.85 -4.42 4.28
C LEU A 19 -2.67 -4.25 3.31
N HIS A 20 -2.91 -4.47 2.02
CA HIS A 20 -1.90 -4.31 0.97
C HIS A 20 -2.57 -3.78 -0.32
N PRO A 21 -1.80 -3.38 -1.35
CA PRO A 21 -2.36 -2.74 -2.55
C PRO A 21 -3.45 -3.55 -3.27
N GLY A 22 -3.42 -4.89 -3.17
CA GLY A 22 -4.43 -5.76 -3.77
C GLY A 22 -5.78 -5.76 -3.04
N ASN A 23 -5.79 -5.38 -1.76
CA ASN A 23 -6.98 -5.32 -0.91
C ASN A 23 -7.51 -3.90 -0.73
N VAL A 24 -7.08 -2.98 -1.60
CA VAL A 24 -7.53 -1.58 -1.60
C VAL A 24 -8.06 -1.22 -2.98
N ALA A 25 -9.31 -0.75 -3.01
CA ALA A 25 -9.95 -0.31 -4.24
C ALA A 25 -10.26 1.19 -4.20
N PHE A 26 -9.87 1.88 -5.27
CA PHE A 26 -10.23 3.27 -5.50
C PHE A 26 -11.60 3.37 -6.19
N ALA A 27 -12.21 4.55 -6.11
CA ALA A 27 -13.46 4.82 -6.78
C ALA A 27 -13.27 4.77 -8.30
N GLN A 28 -14.24 4.19 -9.00
CA GLN A 28 -14.25 4.21 -10.46
C GLN A 28 -14.43 5.64 -10.98
N PRO A 29 -13.78 5.99 -12.10
CA PRO A 29 -14.01 7.27 -12.76
C PRO A 29 -15.48 7.40 -13.18
N GLY A 30 -16.04 8.60 -12.97
CA GLY A 30 -17.41 8.89 -13.39
C GLY A 30 -17.53 9.01 -14.91
N PRO A 31 -18.76 8.91 -15.47
CA PRO A 31 -18.97 8.97 -16.92
C PRO A 31 -18.40 10.22 -17.59
N ALA A 32 -18.47 11.38 -16.93
CA ALA A 32 -17.91 12.62 -17.45
C ALA A 32 -16.38 12.59 -17.55
N HIS A 33 -15.70 11.98 -16.58
CA HIS A 33 -14.25 11.80 -16.62
C HIS A 33 -13.87 10.86 -17.77
N ILE A 34 -14.53 9.71 -17.87
CA ILE A 34 -14.33 8.74 -18.96
C ILE A 34 -14.55 9.42 -20.32
N ASN A 35 -15.64 10.18 -20.47
CA ASN A 35 -15.94 10.85 -21.72
C ASN A 35 -14.85 11.84 -22.15
N ASN A 36 -14.14 12.49 -21.22
CA ASN A 36 -13.01 13.37 -21.57
C ASN A 36 -11.87 12.60 -22.23
N PHE A 37 -11.58 11.36 -21.80
CA PHE A 37 -10.57 10.50 -22.44
C PHE A 37 -11.04 9.97 -23.80
N LEU A 38 -12.34 9.98 -24.07
CA LEU A 38 -12.90 9.55 -25.35
C LEU A 38 -13.01 10.69 -26.39
N ILE A 39 -12.69 11.94 -26.01
CA ILE A 39 -12.74 13.09 -26.92
C ILE A 39 -11.69 12.96 -28.02
N GLU A 40 -10.48 12.52 -27.67
CA GLU A 40 -9.40 12.29 -28.62
C GLU A 40 -9.17 10.78 -28.82
N PRO A 41 -9.10 10.30 -30.08
CA PRO A 41 -8.77 8.91 -30.33
C PRO A 41 -7.37 8.59 -29.78
N PRO A 42 -7.16 7.41 -29.18
CA PRO A 42 -5.87 7.04 -28.64
C PRO A 42 -4.79 7.04 -29.72
N PRO A 43 -3.53 7.36 -29.35
CA PRO A 43 -2.42 7.29 -30.27
C PRO A 43 -2.35 5.92 -30.94
N GLU A 44 -2.31 5.94 -32.26
CA GLU A 44 -2.18 4.74 -33.07
C GLU A 44 -0.73 4.61 -33.56
N HIS A 45 -0.16 3.44 -33.38
CA HIS A 45 1.22 3.13 -33.75
C HIS A 45 1.25 2.09 -34.86
N GLU A 46 2.07 2.32 -35.87
CA GLU A 46 2.38 1.29 -36.87
C GLU A 46 3.22 0.19 -36.24
N ILE A 47 2.78 -1.05 -36.41
CA ILE A 47 3.56 -2.21 -35.98
C ILE A 47 4.59 -2.49 -37.06
N ARG A 48 5.87 -2.36 -36.69
CA ARG A 48 7.01 -2.71 -37.53
C ARG A 48 7.65 -3.99 -37.04
N ARG A 49 8.18 -4.76 -37.99
CA ARG A 49 9.02 -5.91 -37.69
C ARG A 49 10.37 -5.42 -37.16
N LYS A 50 11.12 -6.30 -36.49
CA LYS A 50 12.48 -5.99 -35.97
C LYS A 50 13.48 -5.53 -37.04
N ASP A 51 13.20 -5.83 -38.31
CA ASP A 51 13.97 -5.38 -39.48
C ASP A 51 13.43 -4.07 -40.07
N GLU A 52 12.58 -3.34 -39.35
CA GLU A 52 11.93 -2.08 -39.74
C GLU A 52 10.98 -2.18 -40.94
N LEU A 53 10.76 -3.40 -41.47
CA LEU A 53 9.82 -3.61 -42.57
C LEU A 53 8.36 -3.65 -42.06
N PRO A 54 7.39 -3.30 -42.93
CA PRO A 54 5.98 -3.42 -42.60
C PRO A 54 5.59 -4.85 -42.23
N THR A 55 4.62 -4.97 -41.33
CA THR A 55 4.04 -6.26 -40.97
C THR A 55 3.17 -6.78 -42.15
N PRO A 56 3.22 -8.09 -42.49
CA PRO A 56 2.40 -8.66 -43.55
C PRO A 56 0.91 -8.33 -43.43
N ALA A 57 0.20 -8.15 -44.55
CA ALA A 57 -1.19 -7.69 -44.58
C ALA A 57 -2.21 -8.59 -43.86
N HIS A 58 -1.86 -9.84 -43.58
CA HIS A 58 -2.71 -10.78 -42.84
C HIS A 58 -2.50 -10.73 -41.31
N LEU A 59 -1.61 -9.85 -40.84
CA LEU A 59 -1.33 -9.63 -39.43
C LEU A 59 -1.71 -8.18 -39.04
N PRO A 60 -1.92 -7.91 -37.74
CA PRO A 60 -2.16 -6.54 -37.27
C PRO A 60 -1.04 -5.60 -37.73
N GLN A 61 -1.42 -4.51 -38.39
CA GLN A 61 -0.47 -3.51 -38.89
C GLN A 61 -0.41 -2.27 -37.97
N ARG A 62 -1.38 -2.14 -37.08
CA ARG A 62 -1.53 -1.00 -36.17
C ARG A 62 -2.01 -1.46 -34.80
N VAL A 63 -1.64 -0.71 -33.78
CA VAL A 63 -2.11 -0.89 -32.41
C VAL A 63 -2.39 0.48 -31.80
N CYS A 64 -3.44 0.57 -30.99
CA CYS A 64 -3.65 1.71 -30.12
C CYS A 64 -3.18 1.35 -28.72
N GLU A 65 -2.44 2.24 -28.08
CA GLU A 65 -2.10 2.07 -26.67
C GLU A 65 -3.34 2.27 -25.81
N PRO A 66 -3.58 1.42 -24.79
CA PRO A 66 -4.66 1.64 -23.84
C PRO A 66 -4.38 2.94 -23.07
N GLN A 67 -5.37 3.82 -23.01
CA GLN A 67 -5.29 5.00 -22.14
C GLN A 67 -5.63 4.60 -20.71
N ASP A 68 -4.78 5.01 -19.76
CA ASP A 68 -5.09 4.90 -18.34
C ASP A 68 -6.11 6.00 -17.96
N VAL A 69 -7.35 5.58 -17.77
CA VAL A 69 -8.47 6.45 -17.34
C VAL A 69 -8.46 6.71 -15.83
N GLY A 70 -7.48 6.16 -15.12
CA GLY A 70 -7.22 6.41 -13.71
C GLY A 70 -8.41 6.09 -12.79
N PHE A 71 -8.48 6.85 -11.70
CA PHE A 71 -9.48 6.69 -10.66
C PHE A 71 -10.36 7.94 -10.54
N GLY A 72 -11.61 7.73 -10.16
CA GLY A 72 -12.54 8.82 -9.92
C GLY A 72 -12.38 9.45 -8.53
N PRO A 73 -12.92 10.67 -8.34
CA PRO A 73 -13.07 11.22 -7.00
C PRO A 73 -14.02 10.33 -6.20
N GLY A 74 -13.61 9.92 -4.99
CA GLY A 74 -14.46 9.09 -4.14
C GLY A 74 -13.72 8.45 -2.98
N VAL A 75 -14.43 7.53 -2.32
CA VAL A 75 -13.94 6.87 -1.10
C VAL A 75 -13.11 5.64 -1.48
N VAL A 76 -11.94 5.50 -0.84
CA VAL A 76 -11.12 4.29 -0.89
C VAL A 76 -11.80 3.18 -0.06
N LYS A 77 -11.88 1.98 -0.62
CA LYS A 77 -12.52 0.82 0.02
C LYS A 77 -11.48 -0.22 0.37
N ILE A 78 -11.58 -0.74 1.60
CA ILE A 78 -10.85 -1.95 2.01
C ILE A 78 -11.67 -3.16 1.55
N LEU A 79 -11.00 -4.07 0.87
CA LEU A 79 -11.54 -5.32 0.36
C LEU A 79 -10.93 -6.50 1.12
N ASP A 80 -11.42 -7.70 0.77
CA ASP A 80 -10.95 -9.00 1.26
C ASP A 80 -10.76 -9.12 2.78
N PHE A 81 -11.82 -9.61 3.43
CA PHE A 81 -11.83 -9.88 4.86
C PHE A 81 -11.58 -11.36 5.18
N GLY A 82 -11.02 -12.15 4.26
CA GLY A 82 -10.83 -13.60 4.41
C GLY A 82 -9.96 -13.99 5.59
N HIS A 83 -8.97 -13.15 5.93
CA HIS A 83 -8.12 -13.32 7.11
C HIS A 83 -8.54 -12.47 8.30
N SER A 84 -9.49 -11.55 8.12
CA SER A 84 -9.89 -10.64 9.20
C SER A 84 -10.55 -11.39 10.35
N PHE A 85 -10.23 -10.97 11.57
CA PHE A 85 -10.82 -11.54 12.77
C PHE A 85 -11.11 -10.47 13.80
N ARG A 86 -11.95 -10.84 14.78
CA ARG A 86 -12.25 -10.01 15.94
C ARG A 86 -11.30 -10.40 17.08
N PRO A 87 -10.34 -9.54 17.46
CA PRO A 87 -9.44 -9.86 18.56
C PRO A 87 -10.18 -9.98 19.90
N VAL A 88 -9.87 -11.03 20.64
CA VAL A 88 -10.13 -11.21 22.07
C VAL A 88 -9.02 -10.52 22.86
N ASN A 89 -9.41 -9.73 23.87
CA ASN A 89 -8.48 -9.04 24.75
C ASN A 89 -7.57 -10.03 25.49
N GLY A 90 -6.26 -9.77 25.45
CA GLY A 90 -5.24 -10.59 26.13
C GLY A 90 -4.89 -11.90 25.44
N ALA A 91 -5.53 -12.23 24.32
CA ALA A 91 -5.16 -13.40 23.54
C ALA A 91 -3.85 -13.17 22.76
N VAL A 92 -3.14 -14.28 22.51
CA VAL A 92 -1.91 -14.34 21.73
C VAL A 92 -2.23 -14.97 20.38
N TYR A 93 -1.91 -14.29 19.29
CA TYR A 93 -2.19 -14.73 17.93
C TYR A 93 -0.92 -15.23 17.25
N PRO A 94 -0.78 -16.53 16.97
CA PRO A 94 0.41 -17.04 16.27
C PRO A 94 0.46 -16.53 14.83
N ALA A 95 1.66 -16.49 14.25
CA ALA A 95 1.88 -16.05 12.87
C ALA A 95 1.03 -16.80 11.81
N THR A 96 0.55 -18.01 12.10
CA THR A 96 -0.33 -18.79 11.22
C THR A 96 -1.73 -18.20 11.03
N VAL A 97 -2.15 -17.28 11.90
CA VAL A 97 -3.40 -16.52 11.72
C VAL A 97 -3.25 -15.43 10.66
N PHE A 98 -2.01 -15.00 10.40
CA PHE A 98 -1.69 -13.89 9.51
C PHE A 98 -1.32 -14.38 8.11
N PRO A 99 -1.68 -13.63 7.05
CA PRO A 99 -1.36 -13.98 5.68
C PRO A 99 0.17 -14.05 5.46
N SER A 100 0.59 -14.85 4.48
CA SER A 100 2.00 -15.01 4.10
C SER A 100 2.41 -14.15 2.89
N GLY A 101 1.45 -13.48 2.23
CA GLY A 101 1.66 -12.75 0.98
C GLY A 101 2.18 -11.32 1.12
N THR A 102 2.27 -10.80 2.35
CA THR A 102 2.69 -9.43 2.65
C THR A 102 3.79 -9.48 3.72
N PRO A 103 4.84 -8.62 3.65
CA PRO A 103 5.87 -8.58 4.68
C PRO A 103 5.28 -8.45 6.08
N ARG A 104 5.57 -9.45 6.92
CA ARG A 104 4.94 -9.58 8.23
C ARG A 104 5.49 -8.55 9.22
N PRO A 105 4.68 -8.12 10.20
CA PRO A 105 5.18 -7.34 11.33
C PRO A 105 6.34 -8.06 12.06
N PRO A 106 7.33 -7.33 12.60
CA PRO A 106 8.51 -7.89 13.28
C PRO A 106 8.21 -8.90 14.38
N GLU A 107 7.12 -8.70 15.12
CA GLU A 107 6.64 -9.57 16.20
C GLU A 107 6.22 -10.97 15.72
N LEU A 108 5.92 -11.11 14.43
CA LEU A 108 5.60 -12.41 13.82
C LEU A 108 6.83 -13.13 13.26
N LEU A 109 7.96 -12.43 13.15
CA LEU A 109 9.22 -12.96 12.61
C LEU A 109 10.19 -13.40 13.72
N SER A 110 10.19 -12.69 14.86
CA SER A 110 11.10 -12.93 15.99
C SER A 110 10.43 -13.54 17.21
N GLY A 111 11.24 -14.14 18.09
CA GLY A 111 10.82 -14.61 19.40
C GLY A 111 9.74 -15.69 19.32
N GLN A 112 8.58 -15.42 19.93
CA GLN A 112 7.45 -16.36 19.96
C GLN A 112 6.67 -16.42 18.63
N LYS A 113 6.99 -15.57 17.65
CA LYS A 113 6.30 -15.48 16.35
C LYS A 113 4.79 -15.33 16.52
N ALA A 114 4.40 -14.36 17.35
CA ALA A 114 3.02 -14.14 17.73
C ALA A 114 2.76 -12.68 18.10
N ALA A 115 1.56 -12.20 17.79
CA ALA A 115 1.11 -10.86 18.12
C ALA A 115 0.19 -10.87 19.34
N THR A 116 0.41 -9.94 20.28
CA THR A 116 -0.52 -9.62 21.38
C THR A 116 -1.32 -8.35 21.12
N LEU A 117 -0.90 -7.55 20.12
CA LEU A 117 -1.49 -6.29 19.71
C LEU A 117 -1.86 -6.34 18.21
N PRO A 118 -2.87 -7.13 17.79
CA PRO A 118 -3.17 -7.35 16.37
C PRO A 118 -3.53 -6.06 15.61
N PHE A 119 -4.14 -5.07 16.26
CA PHE A 119 -4.37 -3.75 15.63
C PHE A 119 -3.09 -2.98 15.28
N LYS A 120 -1.97 -3.29 15.94
CA LYS A 120 -0.65 -2.74 15.58
C LYS A 120 -0.05 -3.47 14.38
N ALA A 121 -0.46 -4.71 14.10
CA ALA A 121 -0.14 -5.37 12.83
C ALA A 121 -0.80 -4.62 11.66
N ASP A 122 -2.06 -4.20 11.81
CA ASP A 122 -2.74 -3.35 10.80
C ASP A 122 -1.96 -2.05 10.53
N SER A 123 -1.44 -1.39 11.58
CA SER A 123 -0.60 -0.19 11.43
C SER A 123 0.66 -0.45 10.60
N TRP A 124 1.32 -1.59 10.83
CA TRP A 124 2.51 -1.98 10.07
C TRP A 124 2.18 -2.14 8.58
N TYR A 125 1.08 -2.83 8.27
CA TYR A 125 0.60 -2.99 6.90
C TYR A 125 0.21 -1.65 6.25
N LEU A 126 -0.43 -0.73 7.00
CA LEU A 126 -0.73 0.62 6.50
C LEU A 126 0.55 1.41 6.17
N GLY A 127 1.58 1.33 7.01
CA GLY A 127 2.86 2.01 6.77
C GLY A 127 3.51 1.55 5.46
N GLN A 128 3.49 0.24 5.20
CA GLN A 128 3.98 -0.33 3.94
C GLN A 128 3.13 0.13 2.74
N LEU A 129 1.80 0.16 2.89
CA LEU A 129 0.89 0.59 1.84
C LEU A 129 1.10 2.07 1.47
N ILE A 130 1.28 2.96 2.45
CA ILE A 130 1.57 4.38 2.20
C ILE A 130 2.89 4.49 1.43
N TYR A 131 3.94 3.80 1.86
CA TYR A 131 5.22 3.81 1.15
C TYR A 131 5.07 3.30 -0.30
N PHE A 132 4.35 2.20 -0.50
CA PHE A 132 4.10 1.63 -1.83
C PHE A 132 3.42 2.64 -2.76
N ILE A 133 2.40 3.35 -2.27
CA ILE A 133 1.69 4.38 -3.04
C ILE A 133 2.64 5.53 -3.40
N LEU A 134 3.36 6.05 -2.41
CA LEU A 134 4.28 7.18 -2.60
C LEU A 134 5.41 6.84 -3.58
N THR A 135 5.88 5.60 -3.57
CA THR A 135 6.99 5.18 -4.41
C THR A 135 6.55 4.52 -5.71
N HIS A 136 5.31 4.71 -6.17
CA HIS A 136 4.83 4.13 -7.45
C HIS A 136 4.95 2.60 -7.53
N GLY A 137 4.70 1.92 -6.42
CA GLY A 137 4.58 0.47 -6.36
C GLY A 137 5.82 -0.28 -5.91
N TRP A 138 6.82 0.40 -5.35
CA TRP A 138 7.97 -0.28 -4.74
C TRP A 138 7.65 -0.73 -3.31
N CYS A 139 7.97 -1.99 -3.02
CA CYS A 139 7.91 -2.53 -1.67
C CYS A 139 9.14 -2.10 -0.88
N LEU A 140 8.97 -1.59 0.34
CA LEU A 140 10.08 -1.21 1.22
C LEU A 140 10.92 -2.43 1.65
N PHE A 141 10.28 -3.60 1.78
CA PHE A 141 10.91 -4.84 2.24
C PHE A 141 10.73 -6.00 1.23
N PRO A 142 11.30 -5.91 0.02
CA PRO A 142 11.02 -6.85 -1.06
C PRO A 142 11.49 -8.28 -0.76
N SER A 143 12.58 -8.45 -0.02
CA SER A 143 13.21 -9.76 0.23
C SER A 143 12.45 -10.56 1.30
N SER A 144 11.62 -9.89 2.08
CA SER A 144 10.86 -10.49 3.20
C SER A 144 9.50 -11.07 2.82
N ILE A 145 9.05 -10.92 1.57
CA ILE A 145 7.77 -11.46 1.12
C ILE A 145 7.83 -13.00 1.17
N GLY A 146 7.01 -13.61 2.04
CA GLY A 146 7.00 -15.06 2.25
C GLY A 146 8.17 -15.61 3.06
N SER A 147 9.01 -14.75 3.66
CA SER A 147 10.12 -15.17 4.54
C SER A 147 9.72 -15.08 6.02
N ASP A 148 10.06 -16.12 6.78
CA ASP A 148 9.93 -16.18 8.24
C ASP A 148 11.30 -16.11 8.96
N SER A 149 12.34 -15.61 8.27
CA SER A 149 13.74 -15.63 8.74
C SER A 149 14.15 -14.38 9.52
N GLU A 150 15.17 -14.51 10.36
CA GLU A 150 15.79 -13.38 11.07
C GLU A 150 16.46 -12.39 10.10
N ASP A 151 16.86 -12.83 8.91
CA ASP A 151 17.44 -11.96 7.86
C ASP A 151 16.43 -10.87 7.42
N ALA A 152 15.13 -11.17 7.46
CA ALA A 152 14.09 -10.19 7.18
C ALA A 152 14.09 -9.04 8.21
N LEU A 153 14.41 -9.32 9.48
CA LEU A 153 14.46 -8.29 10.51
C LEU A 153 15.68 -7.38 10.37
N GLU A 154 16.80 -7.91 9.87
CA GLU A 154 17.97 -7.11 9.53
C GLU A 154 17.64 -6.16 8.38
N GLU A 155 17.01 -6.67 7.30
CA GLU A 155 16.51 -5.83 6.20
C GLU A 155 15.58 -4.72 6.72
N TYR A 156 14.66 -5.04 7.64
CA TYR A 156 13.74 -4.04 8.18
C TYR A 156 14.48 -2.90 8.87
N LYS A 157 15.44 -3.24 9.74
CA LYS A 157 16.23 -2.24 10.46
C LYS A 157 17.06 -1.39 9.51
N ASP A 158 17.70 -2.01 8.53
CA ASP A 158 18.55 -1.31 7.56
C ASP A 158 17.73 -0.34 6.71
N ARG A 159 16.60 -0.80 6.18
CA ARG A 159 15.71 0.02 5.34
C ARG A 159 15.06 1.17 6.13
N LEU A 160 14.59 0.91 7.34
CA LEU A 160 14.03 1.96 8.20
C LEU A 160 15.10 2.97 8.62
N THR A 161 16.33 2.53 8.84
CA THR A 161 17.47 3.41 9.13
C THR A 161 17.81 4.29 7.92
N GLN A 162 17.84 3.71 6.71
CA GLN A 162 18.04 4.47 5.48
C GLN A 162 16.93 5.52 5.30
N LEU A 163 15.67 5.14 5.50
CA LEU A 163 14.54 6.06 5.41
C LEU A 163 14.64 7.20 6.44
N HIS A 164 14.91 6.86 7.70
CA HIS A 164 15.09 7.83 8.79
C HIS A 164 16.24 8.82 8.51
N ASN A 165 17.35 8.32 7.95
CA ASN A 165 18.52 9.14 7.65
C ASN A 165 18.42 9.88 6.30
N GLY A 166 17.27 9.80 5.61
CA GLY A 166 17.07 10.45 4.32
C GLY A 166 17.91 9.84 3.18
N GLN A 167 18.29 8.57 3.30
CA GLN A 167 19.09 7.81 2.33
C GLN A 167 18.23 6.95 1.39
N ASP A 168 16.90 6.96 1.56
CA ASP A 168 15.98 6.27 0.66
C ASP A 168 15.84 7.03 -0.67
N ASN A 169 16.37 6.45 -1.75
CA ASN A 169 16.38 7.06 -3.07
C ASN A 169 14.99 7.27 -3.67
N LEU A 170 14.01 6.43 -3.34
CA LEU A 170 12.67 6.51 -3.92
C LEU A 170 11.89 7.63 -3.24
N MET A 171 11.91 7.68 -1.91
CA MET A 171 11.32 8.77 -1.14
C MET A 171 11.98 10.11 -1.45
N ASN A 172 13.28 10.12 -1.77
CA ASN A 172 13.98 11.34 -2.18
C ASN A 172 13.61 11.88 -3.56
N GLN A 173 12.92 11.10 -4.40
CA GLN A 173 12.39 11.57 -5.69
C GLN A 173 11.05 12.31 -5.54
N LEU A 174 10.40 12.22 -4.38
CA LEU A 174 9.14 12.90 -4.11
C LEU A 174 9.32 14.42 -3.99
N PRO A 175 8.26 15.20 -4.28
CA PRO A 175 8.22 16.60 -3.88
C PRO A 175 8.54 16.76 -2.39
N LEU A 176 9.33 17.77 -2.04
CA LEU A 176 9.84 17.96 -0.68
C LEU A 176 8.71 17.99 0.36
N SER A 177 7.62 18.70 0.07
CA SER A 177 6.45 18.80 0.94
C SER A 177 5.80 17.43 1.21
N VAL A 178 5.68 16.59 0.19
CA VAL A 178 5.12 15.23 0.31
C VAL A 178 6.06 14.36 1.14
N LYS A 179 7.36 14.42 0.86
CA LYS A 179 8.39 13.65 1.58
C LYS A 179 8.42 14.02 3.07
N GLU A 180 8.53 15.31 3.39
CA GLU A 180 8.58 15.80 4.76
C GLU A 180 7.29 15.49 5.53
N HIS A 181 6.15 15.53 4.84
CA HIS A 181 4.87 15.21 5.43
C HIS A 181 4.74 13.72 5.78
N PHE A 182 4.99 12.82 4.83
CA PHE A 182 4.68 11.39 5.01
C PHE A 182 5.79 10.57 5.66
N THR A 183 7.07 10.98 5.57
CA THR A 183 8.18 10.20 6.15
C THR A 183 8.00 9.93 7.65
N PRO A 184 7.63 10.90 8.50
CA PRO A 184 7.39 10.66 9.92
C PRO A 184 6.28 9.65 10.18
N TYR A 185 5.19 9.69 9.39
CA TYR A 185 4.07 8.76 9.54
C TYR A 185 4.47 7.34 9.13
N VAL A 186 5.17 7.19 8.01
CA VAL A 186 5.67 5.88 7.56
C VAL A 186 6.58 5.27 8.63
N LEU A 187 7.53 6.05 9.17
CA LEU A 187 8.43 5.58 10.24
C LEU A 187 7.65 5.20 11.52
N ALA A 188 6.68 6.02 11.94
CA ALA A 188 5.91 5.77 13.15
C ALA A 188 4.98 4.54 13.02
N LEU A 189 4.42 4.31 11.84
CA LEU A 189 3.62 3.12 11.52
C LEU A 189 4.46 1.85 11.37
N LEU A 190 5.73 1.99 10.96
CA LEU A 190 6.69 0.90 10.79
C LEU A 190 7.67 0.77 11.96
N GLU A 191 7.33 1.32 13.12
CA GLU A 191 8.11 1.10 14.34
C GLU A 191 8.16 -0.40 14.68
N ILE A 192 9.37 -0.88 14.97
CA ILE A 192 9.65 -2.29 15.19
C ILE A 192 8.93 -2.79 16.44
N GLN A 193 8.91 -1.98 17.50
CA GLN A 193 8.27 -2.29 18.76
C GLN A 193 6.75 -2.02 18.70
N PRO A 194 5.86 -3.03 18.72
CA PRO A 194 4.43 -2.84 18.51
C PRO A 194 3.76 -1.85 19.49
N GLN A 195 4.26 -1.79 20.73
CA GLN A 195 3.80 -0.88 21.77
C GLN A 195 4.13 0.59 21.50
N MET A 196 5.20 0.87 20.74
CA MET A 196 5.62 2.21 20.35
C MET A 196 5.04 2.62 18.99
N ARG A 197 4.66 1.64 18.16
CA ARG A 197 4.10 1.83 16.83
C ARG A 197 2.82 2.67 16.86
N LEU A 198 2.69 3.62 15.95
CA LEU A 198 1.51 4.49 15.83
C LEU A 198 0.26 3.65 15.55
N SER A 199 -0.87 3.97 16.19
CA SER A 199 -2.15 3.31 15.89
C SER A 199 -2.85 3.98 14.71
N ILE A 200 -3.49 3.19 13.84
CA ILE A 200 -4.41 3.74 12.83
C ILE A 200 -5.52 4.57 13.49
N SER A 201 -6.01 4.14 14.66
CA SER A 201 -7.00 4.89 15.45
C SER A 201 -6.54 6.28 15.88
N ASP A 202 -5.24 6.52 15.94
CA ASP A 202 -4.67 7.79 16.39
C ASP A 202 -4.52 8.75 15.19
N LEU A 203 -4.24 8.21 13.99
CA LEU A 203 -4.15 8.99 12.75
C LEU A 203 -5.43 9.76 12.43
N ARG A 204 -6.61 9.19 12.71
CA ARG A 204 -7.91 9.85 12.42
C ARG A 204 -8.10 11.17 13.16
N TRP A 205 -7.35 11.39 14.24
CA TRP A 205 -7.41 12.60 15.04
C TRP A 205 -6.24 13.54 14.77
N ASP A 206 -5.25 13.09 13.99
CA ASP A 206 -4.12 13.91 13.62
C ASP A 206 -4.52 14.86 12.47
N LYS A 207 -4.71 16.13 12.84
CA LYS A 207 -5.04 17.20 11.89
C LYS A 207 -3.99 17.35 10.81
N LEU A 208 -2.70 17.22 11.14
CA LEU A 208 -1.63 17.36 10.16
C LEU A 208 -1.76 16.28 9.10
N PHE A 209 -2.01 15.03 9.51
CA PHE A 209 -2.24 13.91 8.59
C PHE A 209 -3.47 14.14 7.69
N MET A 210 -4.55 14.71 8.24
CA MET A 210 -5.82 14.87 7.54
C MET A 210 -5.93 16.14 6.66
N GLU A 211 -5.20 17.22 7.00
CA GLU A 211 -5.33 18.54 6.34
C GLU A 211 -4.60 18.63 4.99
N THR A 212 -3.70 17.69 4.67
CA THR A 212 -2.94 17.68 3.40
C THR A 212 -3.76 17.21 2.19
N ALA A 213 -5.00 16.74 2.38
CA ALA A 213 -5.86 16.26 1.29
C ALA A 213 -6.43 17.37 0.37
N ILE A 214 -6.11 18.66 0.59
CA ILE A 214 -6.84 19.79 -0.04
C ILE A 214 -5.98 20.65 -0.99
N THR A 215 -4.68 20.43 -1.15
CA THR A 215 -3.86 21.24 -2.08
C THR A 215 -2.82 20.41 -2.83
N LEU A 216 -3.28 19.64 -3.80
CA LEU A 216 -2.50 19.23 -4.98
C LEU A 216 -3.37 19.47 -6.22
#